data_AF-C6BXP4-F1
#
_entry.id   AF-C6BXP4-F1
#
_cell.length_a   1.000
_cell.length_b   1.000
_cell.length_c   1.000
_cell.angle_alpha   90.00
_cell.angle_beta   90.00
_cell.angle_gamma   90.00
#
_symmetry.space_group_name_H-M   'P 1'
#
loop_
_entity.id
_entity.type
_entity.pdbx_description
1 polymer ?
#
loop_
_entity_poly.entity_id
_entity_poly.type
_entity_poly.pdbx_seq_one_letter_code
_entity_poly.pdbx_strand_id
1 'polypeptide(L)'
;MKNLRIVAFVLVACALFLGGCRTAPIQNIELAPIAYTSEKHHSMDEVKKAIIRGGYDRGWQMSDVAPGHLVATLNLRSHQAVVDITYTPENYSINYKDSTNLKHKGNMIHSNYNAWIKNLANSINLELSRLN
;
A
#
# COMPACT_ATOMS: atom_id res chain seq x y z
N MET A 1 -48.62 21.02 13.66
CA MET A 1 -47.38 21.26 12.86
C MET A 1 -46.06 21.26 13.67
N LYS A 2 -46.06 21.01 14.99
CA LYS A 2 -44.82 20.89 15.80
C LYS A 2 -44.22 19.47 15.77
N ASN A 3 -45.03 18.46 15.50
CA ASN A 3 -44.71 17.04 15.63
C ASN A 3 -44.04 16.50 14.34
N LEU A 4 -44.31 17.14 13.19
CA LEU A 4 -43.74 16.76 11.89
C LEU A 4 -42.26 17.17 11.76
N ARG A 5 -41.83 18.18 12.51
CA ARG A 5 -40.43 18.64 12.57
C ARG A 5 -39.52 17.72 13.39
N ILE A 6 -40.09 16.97 14.33
CA ILE A 6 -39.33 16.04 15.20
C ILE A 6 -39.06 14.73 14.45
N VAL A 7 -40.00 14.25 13.63
CA VAL A 7 -39.81 13.05 12.80
C VAL A 7 -38.71 13.25 11.74
N ALA A 8 -38.59 14.47 11.20
CA ALA A 8 -37.54 14.81 10.24
C ALA A 8 -36.11 14.80 10.84
N PHE A 9 -35.98 15.00 12.16
CA PHE A 9 -34.67 14.98 12.83
C PHE A 9 -34.19 13.56 13.16
N VAL A 10 -35.10 12.60 13.32
CA VAL A 10 -34.75 11.19 13.62
C VAL A 10 -34.28 10.44 12.36
N LEU A 11 -34.78 10.80 11.17
CA LEU A 11 -34.38 10.16 9.91
C LEU A 11 -32.99 10.58 9.40
N VAL A 12 -32.50 11.77 9.78
CA VAL A 12 -31.16 12.26 9.39
C VAL A 12 -30.05 11.67 10.28
N ALA A 13 -30.39 11.22 11.50
CA ALA A 13 -29.42 10.68 12.45
C ALA A 13 -28.95 9.23 12.13
N CYS A 14 -29.69 8.47 11.32
CA CYS A 14 -29.35 7.09 10.98
C CYS A 14 -28.44 6.92 9.75
N ALA A 15 -28.13 7.98 9.01
CA ALA A 15 -27.33 7.89 7.78
C ALA A 15 -25.80 7.89 8.01
N LEU A 16 -25.33 8.08 9.26
CA LEU A 16 -23.89 8.25 9.55
C LEU A 16 -23.14 6.97 9.95
N PHE A 17 -23.77 5.79 9.88
CA PHE A 17 -23.13 4.51 10.22
C PHE A 17 -22.90 3.59 9.01
N LEU A 18 -22.64 4.13 7.81
CA LEU A 18 -22.10 3.36 6.69
C LEU A 18 -20.57 3.14 6.79
N GLY A 19 -20.07 2.88 8.01
CA GLY A 19 -18.73 2.36 8.25
C GLY A 19 -18.66 0.89 7.84
N GLY A 20 -18.80 0.63 6.54
CA GLY A 20 -18.94 -0.72 5.99
C GLY A 20 -17.78 -1.63 6.39
N CYS A 21 -18.10 -2.86 6.79
CA CYS A 21 -17.17 -3.98 6.81
C CYS A 21 -16.64 -4.23 5.38
N ARG A 22 -15.64 -3.47 4.96
CA ARG A 22 -15.05 -3.62 3.63
C ARG A 22 -13.75 -4.40 3.77
N THR A 23 -13.88 -5.72 3.84
CA THR A 23 -12.76 -6.63 3.57
C THR A 23 -12.74 -6.98 2.09
N ALA A 24 -11.56 -7.14 1.51
CA ALA A 24 -11.33 -7.54 0.13
C ALA A 24 -10.21 -8.60 0.09
N PRO A 25 -10.08 -9.37 -1.01
CA PRO A 25 -8.92 -10.23 -1.19
C PRO A 25 -7.62 -9.42 -1.12
N ILE A 26 -6.57 -9.98 -0.50
CA ILE A 26 -5.24 -9.38 -0.45
C ILE A 26 -4.72 -9.19 -1.88
N GLN A 27 -4.23 -7.99 -2.18
CA GLN A 27 -3.52 -7.72 -3.43
C GLN A 27 -2.02 -7.70 -3.18
N ASN A 28 -1.32 -8.57 -3.92
CA ASN A 28 0.12 -8.50 -4.11
C ASN A 28 0.42 -7.91 -5.48
N ILE A 29 1.62 -7.40 -5.62
CA ILE A 29 2.20 -7.04 -6.92
C ILE A 29 3.32 -8.02 -7.17
N GLU A 30 3.24 -8.75 -8.28
CA GLU A 30 4.22 -9.78 -8.61
C GLU A 30 4.97 -9.37 -9.88
N LEU A 31 6.30 -9.38 -9.80
CA LEU A 31 7.20 -9.19 -10.95
C LEU A 31 6.84 -7.96 -11.81
N ALA A 32 6.54 -6.83 -11.15
CA ALA A 32 6.30 -5.57 -11.84
C ALA A 32 7.56 -5.15 -12.60
N PRO A 33 7.49 -4.93 -13.93
CA PRO A 33 8.68 -4.66 -14.74
C PRO A 33 9.22 -3.25 -14.47
N ILE A 34 10.54 -3.13 -14.47
CA ILE A 34 11.26 -1.86 -14.39
C ILE A 34 11.68 -1.48 -15.81
N ALA A 35 11.16 -0.36 -16.31
CA ALA A 35 11.48 0.14 -17.65
C ALA A 35 12.88 0.77 -17.68
N TYR A 36 13.60 0.54 -18.77
CA TYR A 36 14.92 1.10 -19.06
C TYR A 36 14.90 1.75 -20.45
N THR A 37 15.38 2.99 -20.54
CA THR A 37 15.47 3.79 -21.79
C THR A 37 16.84 3.69 -22.45
N SER A 38 17.85 3.22 -21.72
CA SER A 38 19.24 3.14 -22.18
C SER A 38 19.70 1.69 -22.39
N GLU A 39 20.77 1.50 -23.16
CA GLU A 39 21.45 0.19 -23.31
C GLU A 39 22.04 -0.32 -21.97
N LYS A 40 22.11 0.55 -20.95
CA LYS A 40 22.61 0.22 -19.62
C LYS A 40 21.45 -0.07 -18.68
N HIS A 41 21.49 -1.25 -18.08
CA HIS A 41 20.56 -1.66 -17.02
C HIS A 41 20.85 -0.88 -15.72
N HIS A 42 19.79 -0.57 -14.97
CA HIS A 42 19.91 0.00 -13.62
C HIS A 42 20.64 -0.97 -12.71
N SER A 43 21.53 -0.48 -11.86
CA SER A 43 22.15 -1.33 -10.84
C SER A 43 21.16 -1.70 -9.75
N MET A 44 21.43 -2.80 -9.04
CA MET A 44 20.65 -3.20 -7.87
C MET A 44 20.56 -2.10 -6.80
N ASP A 45 21.62 -1.32 -6.63
CA ASP A 45 21.63 -0.22 -5.66
C ASP A 45 20.76 0.97 -6.09
N GLU A 46 20.74 1.29 -7.39
CA GLU A 46 19.85 2.34 -7.94
C GLU A 46 18.37 1.96 -7.78
N VAL A 47 18.02 0.72 -8.12
CA VAL A 47 16.65 0.19 -7.92
C VAL A 47 16.27 0.23 -6.44
N LYS A 48 17.14 -0.27 -5.55
CA LYS A 48 16.93 -0.23 -4.10
C LYS A 48 16.64 1.19 -3.61
N LYS A 49 17.48 2.16 -4.01
CA LYS A 49 17.33 3.56 -3.60
C LYS A 49 16.02 4.16 -4.09
N ALA A 50 15.62 3.86 -5.34
CA ALA A 50 14.34 4.31 -5.88
C ALA A 50 13.14 3.71 -5.10
N ILE A 51 13.17 2.41 -4.80
CA ILE A 51 12.14 1.74 -3.99
C ILE A 51 12.03 2.38 -2.61
N ILE A 52 13.16 2.63 -1.94
CA ILE A 52 13.20 3.27 -0.62
C ILE A 52 12.60 4.68 -0.66
N ARG A 53 12.96 5.50 -1.65
CA ARG A 53 12.39 6.85 -1.82
C ARG A 53 10.87 6.79 -2.03
N GLY A 54 10.40 5.89 -2.88
CA GLY A 54 8.96 5.72 -3.14
C GLY A 54 8.19 5.29 -1.90
N GLY A 55 8.79 4.44 -1.06
CA GLY A 55 8.25 4.07 0.24
C GLY A 55 8.14 5.27 1.20
N TYR A 56 9.22 6.04 1.35
CA TYR A 56 9.23 7.22 2.22
C TYR A 56 8.20 8.27 1.82
N ASP A 57 8.02 8.53 0.54
CA ASP A 57 7.00 9.46 0.02
C ASP A 57 5.56 9.08 0.44
N ARG A 58 5.34 7.81 0.76
CA ARG A 58 4.05 7.26 1.20
C ARG A 58 4.01 6.95 2.69
N GLY A 59 5.02 7.37 3.46
CA GLY A 59 5.09 7.17 4.91
C GLY A 59 5.45 5.75 5.34
N TRP A 60 5.99 4.93 4.44
CA TRP A 60 6.49 3.59 4.78
C TRP A 60 7.88 3.69 5.40
N GLN A 61 8.08 2.99 6.50
CA GLN A 61 9.40 2.77 7.09
C GLN A 61 10.05 1.61 6.34
N MET A 62 11.24 1.84 5.78
CA MET A 62 11.93 0.89 4.89
C MET A 62 13.13 0.28 5.61
N SER A 63 13.19 -1.04 5.68
CA SER A 63 14.31 -1.78 6.24
C SER A 63 14.95 -2.67 5.19
N ASP A 64 16.26 -2.56 5.03
CA ASP A 64 17.05 -3.49 4.22
C ASP A 64 17.38 -4.72 5.06
N VAL A 65 16.85 -5.88 4.66
CA VAL A 65 16.98 -7.13 5.43
C VAL A 65 17.89 -8.14 4.75
N ALA A 66 18.04 -8.07 3.43
CA ALA A 66 18.99 -8.85 2.65
C ALA A 66 19.16 -8.23 1.25
N PRO A 67 20.24 -8.55 0.51
CA PRO A 67 20.37 -8.13 -0.89
C PRO A 67 19.14 -8.51 -1.72
N GLY A 68 18.51 -7.51 -2.37
CA GLY A 68 17.30 -7.73 -3.17
C GLY A 68 16.01 -7.87 -2.36
N HIS A 69 16.03 -7.60 -1.05
CA HIS A 69 14.87 -7.77 -0.17
C HIS A 69 14.78 -6.66 0.89
N LEU A 70 13.70 -5.90 0.82
CA LEU A 70 13.30 -4.92 1.83
C LEU A 70 12.06 -5.39 2.58
N VAL A 71 11.93 -4.95 3.83
CA VAL A 71 10.67 -4.97 4.58
C VAL A 71 10.16 -3.53 4.72
N ALA A 72 8.93 -3.29 4.32
CA ALA A 72 8.29 -1.99 4.45
C ALA A 72 7.14 -2.04 5.47
N THR A 73 7.12 -1.10 6.40
CA THR A 73 6.07 -0.99 7.44
C THR A 73 5.34 0.35 7.35
N LEU A 74 4.02 0.32 7.25
CA LEU A 74 3.16 1.50 7.34
C LEU A 74 2.39 1.48 8.65
N ASN A 75 2.55 2.53 9.45
CA ASN A 75 1.78 2.74 10.67
C ASN A 75 0.81 3.91 10.47
N LEU A 76 -0.51 3.68 10.61
CA LEU A 76 -1.53 4.70 10.47
C LEU A 76 -2.60 4.60 11.57
N ARG A 77 -2.53 5.51 12.55
CA ARG A 77 -3.37 5.48 13.76
C ARG A 77 -3.22 4.13 14.45
N SER A 78 -4.29 3.34 14.54
CA SER A 78 -4.28 1.98 15.10
C SER A 78 -4.06 0.85 14.09
N HIS A 79 -3.84 1.17 12.81
CA HIS A 79 -3.64 0.19 11.75
C HIS A 79 -2.16 0.08 11.38
N GLN A 80 -1.71 -1.13 11.11
CA GLN A 80 -0.37 -1.40 10.60
C GLN A 80 -0.43 -2.39 9.43
N ALA A 81 0.37 -2.12 8.40
CA ALA A 81 0.65 -3.05 7.32
C ALA A 81 2.16 -3.28 7.22
N VAL A 82 2.57 -4.53 7.06
CA VAL A 82 3.95 -4.93 6.81
C VAL A 82 3.98 -5.71 5.49
N VAL A 83 4.88 -5.36 4.60
CA VAL A 83 5.08 -6.05 3.32
C VAL A 83 6.54 -6.39 3.09
N ASP A 84 6.75 -7.49 2.39
CA ASP A 84 8.04 -7.82 1.78
C ASP A 84 8.09 -7.17 0.38
N ILE A 85 9.22 -6.55 0.07
CA ILE A 85 9.50 -6.00 -1.26
C ILE A 85 10.78 -6.66 -1.77
N THR A 86 10.64 -7.59 -2.69
CA THR A 86 11.76 -8.22 -3.38
C THR A 86 12.02 -7.51 -4.70
N TYR A 87 13.27 -7.42 -5.12
CA TYR A 87 13.63 -6.70 -6.33
C TYR A 87 14.90 -7.24 -7.00
N THR A 88 14.98 -6.96 -8.29
CA THR A 88 16.10 -7.21 -9.21
C THR A 88 16.33 -5.94 -10.03
N PRO A 89 17.35 -5.86 -10.90
CA PRO A 89 17.45 -4.76 -11.86
C PRO A 89 16.23 -4.66 -12.80
N GLU A 90 15.54 -5.77 -13.06
CA GLU A 90 14.49 -5.86 -14.08
C GLU A 90 13.06 -5.78 -13.54
N ASN A 91 12.84 -6.14 -12.27
CA ASN A 91 11.49 -6.20 -11.68
C ASN A 91 11.50 -6.08 -10.16
N TYR A 92 10.31 -5.82 -9.59
CA TYR A 92 10.07 -5.92 -8.16
C TYR A 92 8.70 -6.55 -7.83
N SER A 93 8.56 -7.07 -6.62
CA SER A 93 7.28 -7.53 -6.06
C SER A 93 6.97 -6.80 -4.76
N ILE A 94 5.68 -6.73 -4.40
CA ILE A 94 5.20 -6.29 -3.08
C ILE A 94 4.23 -7.35 -2.57
N ASN A 95 4.61 -8.04 -1.50
CA ASN A 95 3.86 -9.16 -0.95
C ASN A 95 3.42 -8.89 0.48
N TYR A 96 2.18 -9.24 0.81
CA TYR A 96 1.70 -9.19 2.19
C TYR A 96 2.60 -10.01 3.11
N LYS A 97 3.06 -9.40 4.21
CA LYS A 97 3.83 -10.07 5.26
C LYS A 97 3.02 -10.20 6.54
N ASP A 98 2.55 -9.07 7.08
CA ASP A 98 1.78 -9.03 8.33
C ASP A 98 0.90 -7.77 8.44
N SER A 99 -0.01 -7.76 9.41
CA SER A 99 -0.82 -6.59 9.71
C SER A 99 -1.41 -6.57 11.11
N THR A 100 -1.63 -5.36 11.62
CA THR A 100 -2.39 -5.11 12.85
C THR A 100 -3.65 -4.31 12.53
N ASN A 101 -4.78 -4.72 13.12
CA ASN A 101 -6.08 -4.06 13.00
C ASN A 101 -6.63 -3.93 11.56
N LEU A 102 -6.17 -4.77 10.62
CA LEU A 102 -6.68 -4.81 9.24
C LEU A 102 -7.65 -5.94 8.97
N LYS A 103 -8.22 -6.57 10.02
CA LYS A 103 -9.20 -7.66 9.90
C LYS A 103 -8.71 -8.82 9.01
N HIS A 104 -7.41 -9.06 8.98
CA HIS A 104 -6.80 -10.12 8.18
C HIS A 104 -7.34 -11.48 8.61
N LYS A 105 -7.94 -12.22 7.66
CA LYS A 105 -8.49 -13.58 7.85
C LYS A 105 -8.37 -14.36 6.55
N GLY A 106 -7.51 -15.37 6.52
CA GLY A 106 -7.22 -16.10 5.29
C GLY A 106 -6.73 -15.15 4.20
N ASN A 107 -7.35 -15.17 3.02
CA ASN A 107 -6.98 -14.25 1.94
C ASN A 107 -7.69 -12.89 1.99
N MET A 108 -8.42 -12.56 3.07
CA MET A 108 -9.22 -11.34 3.17
C MET A 108 -8.58 -10.33 4.12
N ILE A 109 -8.61 -9.04 3.75
CA ILE A 109 -8.04 -7.93 4.52
C ILE A 109 -8.87 -6.66 4.34
N HIS A 110 -8.80 -5.71 5.27
CA HIS A 110 -9.45 -4.41 5.15
C HIS A 110 -9.07 -3.70 3.85
N SER A 111 -10.04 -3.17 3.11
CA SER A 111 -9.86 -2.65 1.74
C SER A 111 -8.82 -1.54 1.61
N ASN A 112 -8.57 -0.79 2.70
CA ASN A 112 -7.52 0.23 2.72
C ASN A 112 -6.12 -0.35 2.48
N TYR A 113 -5.86 -1.60 2.87
CA TYR A 113 -4.57 -2.25 2.60
C TYR A 113 -4.25 -2.22 1.11
N ASN A 114 -5.17 -2.68 0.27
CA ASN A 114 -5.00 -2.69 -1.19
C ASN A 114 -4.79 -1.28 -1.76
N ALA A 115 -5.47 -0.27 -1.21
CA ALA A 115 -5.23 1.12 -1.58
C ALA A 115 -3.82 1.59 -1.21
N TRP A 116 -3.29 1.18 -0.06
CA TRP A 116 -1.92 1.47 0.34
C TRP A 116 -0.88 0.77 -0.54
N ILE A 117 -1.09 -0.49 -0.91
CA ILE A 117 -0.21 -1.23 -1.83
C ILE A 117 -0.17 -0.55 -3.19
N LYS A 118 -1.33 -0.20 -3.75
CA LYS A 118 -1.40 0.54 -5.02
C LYS A 118 -0.67 1.88 -4.95
N ASN A 119 -0.82 2.61 -3.86
CA ASN A 119 -0.15 3.90 -3.66
C ASN A 119 1.36 3.76 -3.53
N LEU A 120 1.83 2.76 -2.78
CA LEU A 120 3.25 2.43 -2.65
C LEU A 120 3.85 2.12 -4.01
N ALA A 121 3.24 1.20 -4.77
CA ALA A 121 3.69 0.81 -6.09
C ALA A 121 3.75 1.96 -7.09
N ASN A 122 2.72 2.82 -7.10
CA ASN A 122 2.72 4.02 -7.94
C ASN A 122 3.88 4.97 -7.59
N SER A 123 4.20 5.12 -6.31
CA SER A 123 5.34 5.93 -5.86
C SER A 123 6.67 5.31 -6.25
N ILE A 124 6.82 3.99 -6.08
CA ILE A 124 8.01 3.25 -6.50
C ILE A 124 8.22 3.40 -8.02
N ASN A 125 7.17 3.23 -8.82
CA ASN A 125 7.24 3.38 -10.27
C ASN A 125 7.63 4.81 -10.70
N LEU A 126 7.17 5.83 -9.97
CA LEU A 126 7.57 7.22 -10.21
C LEU A 126 9.05 7.45 -9.91
N GLU A 127 9.59 6.84 -8.85
CA GLU A 127 11.01 6.92 -8.53
C GLU A 127 11.89 6.15 -9.51
N LEU A 128 11.43 4.98 -9.95
CA LEU A 128 12.12 4.16 -10.94
C LEU A 128 12.16 4.84 -12.30
N SER A 129 11.08 5.54 -12.71
CA SER A 129 11.06 6.26 -13.99
C SER A 129 12.04 7.44 -14.03
N ARG A 130 12.47 7.96 -12.88
CA ARG A 130 13.49 9.02 -12.75
C ARG A 130 14.93 8.52 -12.92
N LEU A 131 15.13 7.20 -12.97
CA LEU A 131 16.44 6.62 -13.26
C LEU A 131 16.75 6.62 -14.77
N ASN A 132 15.76 6.89 -15.61
CA ASN A 132 15.83 6.85 -17.06
C ASN A 132 16.31 8.16 -17.70
#